data_AF-A0A2E5UN96-F1
#
_entry.id   AF-A0A2E5UN96-F1
#
_cell.length_a   1.000
_cell.length_b   1.000
_cell.length_c   1.000
_cell.angle_alpha   90.00
_cell.angle_beta   90.00
_cell.angle_gamma   90.00
#
_symmetry.space_group_name_H-M   'P 1'
#
loop_
_entity.id
_entity.type
_entity.pdbx_description
1 polymer ?
#
loop_
_entity_poly.entity_id
_entity_poly.type
_entity_poly.pdbx_seq_one_letter_code
_entity_poly.pdbx_strand_id
1 'polypeptide(L)'
;MDNNTSSVQAVYAYMKAIIHLQKKGIKSKEDVMSTYSVVSEIVDYNIKNKSKTTKNFIKYSEKIEDMFTPYANCEDIISLYSEKFQNSKEDIDLLKRIEKILNEKECVKNQLYLDVLSILQDVDESYDYEIKLASALFANGYFLKSSNVFKKILQNYDLEENLKAKTLLDYANSLRMEKKYSQAISQTIKALQIKPDWGEAYLLQGNIYISGAKSCGNDFEQTTVYWLAVDCFVKAKSDDKVKDIAVKSINTYSKYFPNKETCFFNGVQSGEKYTIGCWINQTTLARTVD
;
A
#
# COMPACT_ATOMS: atom_id res chain seq x y z
N MET A 1 -21.04 10.76 -36.27
CA MET A 1 -21.11 11.64 -35.08
C MET A 1 -21.05 13.05 -35.61
N ASP A 2 -21.90 13.93 -35.10
CA ASP A 2 -22.04 15.31 -35.56
C ASP A 2 -21.42 16.27 -34.52
N ASN A 3 -20.22 15.96 -34.05
CA ASN A 3 -19.51 16.70 -33.00
C ASN A 3 -20.44 16.99 -31.79
N ASN A 4 -20.49 18.24 -31.33
CA ASN A 4 -21.22 18.68 -30.15
C ASN A 4 -22.75 18.54 -30.23
N THR A 5 -23.33 18.34 -31.43
CA THR A 5 -24.78 18.10 -31.60
C THR A 5 -25.15 16.62 -31.58
N SER A 6 -24.16 15.73 -31.47
CA SER A 6 -24.39 14.28 -31.40
C SER A 6 -25.29 13.92 -30.21
N SER A 7 -26.21 12.96 -30.42
CA SER A 7 -26.96 12.39 -29.30
C SER A 7 -26.05 11.58 -28.40
N VAL A 8 -26.38 11.52 -27.11
CA VAL A 8 -25.63 10.72 -26.13
C VAL A 8 -25.57 9.23 -26.51
N GLN A 9 -26.60 8.70 -27.17
CA GLN A 9 -26.64 7.33 -27.68
C GLN A 9 -25.64 7.14 -28.82
N ALA A 10 -25.49 8.12 -29.72
CA ALA A 10 -24.53 8.05 -30.80
C ALA A 10 -23.09 8.08 -30.27
N VAL A 11 -22.81 8.95 -29.30
CA VAL A 11 -21.50 9.05 -28.62
C VAL A 11 -21.15 7.73 -27.93
N TYR A 12 -22.08 7.19 -27.14
CA TYR A 12 -21.90 5.90 -26.46
C TYR A 12 -21.72 4.73 -27.45
N ALA A 13 -22.54 4.67 -28.50
CA ALA A 13 -22.45 3.63 -29.52
C ALA A 13 -21.11 3.69 -30.27
N TYR A 14 -20.59 4.88 -30.53
CA TYR A 14 -19.28 5.05 -31.16
C TYR A 14 -18.15 4.47 -30.31
N MET A 15 -18.08 4.83 -29.03
CA MET A 15 -17.10 4.25 -28.11
C MET A 15 -17.22 2.73 -28.05
N LYS A 16 -18.46 2.21 -27.92
CA LYS A 16 -18.72 0.77 -27.88
C LYS A 16 -18.27 0.06 -29.16
N ALA A 17 -18.46 0.68 -30.32
CA ALA A 17 -18.04 0.12 -31.61
C ALA A 17 -16.51 0.02 -31.69
N ILE A 18 -15.77 1.05 -31.27
CA ILE A 18 -14.30 1.03 -31.26
C ILE A 18 -13.78 -0.04 -30.30
N ILE A 19 -14.36 -0.18 -29.10
CA ILE A 19 -14.03 -1.25 -28.16
C ILE A 19 -14.25 -2.64 -28.77
N HIS A 20 -15.36 -2.83 -29.50
CA HIS A 20 -15.63 -4.09 -30.19
C HIS A 20 -14.62 -4.40 -31.29
N LEU A 21 -14.22 -3.40 -32.07
CA LEU A 21 -13.18 -3.54 -33.09
C LEU A 21 -11.82 -3.81 -32.48
N GLN A 22 -11.51 -3.20 -31.32
CA GLN A 22 -10.27 -3.47 -30.58
C GLN A 22 -10.22 -4.92 -30.10
N LYS A 23 -11.31 -5.44 -29.53
CA LYS A 23 -11.40 -6.84 -29.10
C LYS A 23 -11.24 -7.84 -30.24
N LYS A 24 -11.54 -7.42 -31.48
CA LYS A 24 -11.32 -8.20 -32.70
C LYS A 24 -9.91 -8.05 -33.29
N GLY A 25 -9.04 -7.23 -32.69
CA GLY A 25 -7.71 -6.93 -33.20
C GLY A 25 -7.68 -6.00 -34.42
N ILE A 26 -8.82 -5.39 -34.79
CA ILE A 26 -8.91 -4.46 -35.93
C ILE A 26 -8.45 -3.06 -35.53
N LYS A 27 -8.64 -2.69 -34.27
CA LYS A 27 -8.27 -1.40 -33.68
C LYS A 27 -7.28 -1.60 -32.55
N SER A 28 -6.39 -0.63 -32.33
CA SER A 28 -5.38 -0.68 -31.28
C SER A 28 -5.92 -0.13 -29.95
N LYS A 29 -5.09 -0.14 -28.89
CA LYS A 29 -5.44 0.53 -27.62
C LYS A 29 -5.40 2.05 -27.79
N GLU A 30 -4.48 2.56 -28.62
CA GLU A 30 -4.35 3.98 -28.96
C GLU A 30 -5.59 4.48 -29.73
N ASP A 31 -6.21 3.64 -30.56
CA ASP A 31 -7.50 3.96 -31.18
C ASP A 31 -8.61 4.13 -30.12
N VAL A 32 -8.62 3.32 -29.06
CA VAL A 32 -9.57 3.46 -27.95
C VAL A 32 -9.30 4.76 -27.18
N MET A 33 -8.04 5.07 -26.91
CA MET A 33 -7.63 6.31 -26.22
C MET A 33 -8.03 7.56 -26.99
N SER A 34 -7.67 7.65 -28.28
CA SER A 34 -8.02 8.78 -29.14
C SER A 34 -9.54 8.92 -29.31
N THR A 35 -10.25 7.80 -29.39
CA THR A 35 -11.72 7.80 -29.38
C THR A 35 -12.26 8.37 -28.08
N TYR A 36 -11.70 7.96 -26.93
CA TYR A 36 -12.11 8.46 -25.63
C TYR A 36 -11.99 9.98 -25.56
N SER A 37 -10.85 10.56 -25.98
CA SER A 37 -10.65 12.01 -26.02
C SER A 37 -11.74 12.75 -26.81
N VAL A 38 -12.12 12.22 -27.98
CA VAL A 38 -13.18 12.84 -28.80
C VAL A 38 -14.54 12.73 -28.13
N VAL A 39 -14.89 11.56 -27.59
CA VAL A 39 -16.20 11.37 -26.95
C VAL A 39 -16.33 12.13 -25.65
N SER A 40 -15.25 12.25 -24.86
CA SER A 40 -15.25 13.00 -23.60
C SER A 40 -15.47 14.49 -23.86
N GLU A 41 -14.81 15.08 -24.87
CA GLU A 41 -15.04 16.49 -25.23
C GLU A 41 -16.52 16.78 -25.58
N ILE A 42 -17.16 15.90 -26.34
CA ILE A 42 -18.59 16.03 -26.70
C ILE A 42 -19.47 15.91 -25.44
N VAL A 43 -19.16 14.97 -24.56
CA VAL A 43 -19.86 14.76 -23.28
C VAL A 43 -19.73 16.00 -22.41
N ASP A 44 -18.51 16.49 -22.19
CA ASP A 44 -18.20 17.63 -21.32
C ASP A 44 -18.82 18.92 -21.85
N TYR A 45 -18.78 19.15 -23.16
CA TYR A 45 -19.47 20.27 -23.80
C TYR A 45 -20.97 20.26 -23.49
N ASN A 46 -21.63 19.10 -23.63
CA ASN A 46 -23.08 18.98 -23.43
C ASN A 46 -23.50 19.06 -21.95
N ILE A 47 -22.62 18.68 -21.03
CA ILE A 47 -22.80 18.85 -19.58
C ILE A 47 -22.63 20.33 -19.20
N LYS A 48 -21.53 20.96 -19.61
CA LYS A 48 -21.19 22.35 -19.26
C LYS A 48 -22.22 23.35 -19.79
N ASN A 49 -22.73 23.14 -21.00
CA ASN A 49 -23.72 24.02 -21.62
C ASN A 49 -25.17 23.74 -21.20
N LYS A 50 -25.39 22.87 -20.20
CA LYS A 50 -26.71 22.60 -19.59
C LYS A 50 -27.82 22.28 -20.62
N SER A 51 -27.52 21.44 -21.59
CA SER A 51 -28.50 20.95 -22.57
C SER A 51 -29.69 20.25 -21.91
N LYS A 52 -30.83 20.13 -22.61
CA LYS A 52 -32.00 19.35 -22.13
C LYS A 52 -31.66 17.89 -21.80
N THR A 53 -30.55 17.37 -22.35
CA THR A 53 -30.08 15.99 -22.21
C THR A 53 -28.93 15.84 -21.21
N THR A 54 -28.54 16.89 -20.48
CA THR A 54 -27.42 16.90 -19.50
C THR A 54 -27.44 15.69 -18.58
N LYS A 55 -28.59 15.35 -17.99
CA LYS A 55 -28.74 14.17 -17.10
C LYS A 55 -28.36 12.87 -17.80
N ASN A 56 -28.69 12.73 -19.08
CA ASN A 56 -28.31 11.54 -19.85
C ASN A 56 -26.82 11.56 -20.16
N PHE A 57 -26.24 12.70 -20.53
CA PHE A 57 -24.79 12.81 -20.76
C PHE A 57 -23.98 12.46 -19.52
N ILE A 58 -24.38 12.92 -18.33
CA ILE A 58 -23.75 12.50 -17.05
C ILE A 58 -23.82 10.97 -16.90
N LYS A 59 -25.01 10.38 -17.02
CA LYS A 59 -25.21 8.92 -16.90
C LYS A 59 -24.38 8.09 -17.88
N TYR A 60 -24.21 8.57 -19.11
CA TYR A 60 -23.46 7.84 -20.14
C TYR A 60 -21.96 8.12 -20.08
N SER A 61 -21.53 9.28 -19.58
CA SER A 61 -20.12 9.58 -19.26
C SER A 61 -19.54 8.46 -18.41
N GLU A 62 -20.26 8.06 -17.36
CA GLU A 62 -19.81 7.00 -16.47
C GLU A 62 -19.58 5.68 -17.22
N LYS A 63 -20.54 5.29 -18.05
CA LYS A 63 -20.44 4.04 -18.84
C LYS A 63 -19.33 4.09 -19.89
N ILE A 64 -19.07 5.26 -20.46
CA ILE A 64 -18.00 5.48 -21.43
C ILE A 64 -16.65 5.33 -20.72
N GLU A 65 -16.51 5.92 -19.54
CA GLU A 65 -15.32 5.78 -18.68
C GLU A 65 -15.08 4.33 -18.28
N ASP A 66 -16.11 3.59 -17.85
CA ASP A 66 -15.95 2.18 -17.48
C ASP A 66 -15.46 1.32 -18.66
N MET A 67 -15.81 1.69 -19.90
CA MET A 67 -15.28 1.06 -21.10
C MET A 67 -13.84 1.49 -21.42
N PHE A 68 -13.45 2.70 -21.03
CA PHE A 68 -12.13 3.27 -21.28
C PHE A 68 -11.07 2.81 -20.27
N THR A 69 -11.37 2.80 -18.97
CA THR A 69 -10.43 2.51 -17.87
C THR A 69 -9.61 1.21 -18.05
N PRO A 70 -10.14 0.11 -18.65
CA PRO A 70 -9.33 -1.08 -18.94
C PRO A 70 -8.15 -0.87 -19.89
N TYR A 71 -8.17 0.20 -20.69
CA TYR A 71 -7.17 0.52 -21.70
C TYR A 71 -6.23 1.66 -21.28
N ALA A 72 -6.61 2.41 -20.25
CA ALA A 72 -5.88 3.57 -19.74
C ALA A 72 -4.75 3.15 -18.79
N ASN A 73 -3.64 3.89 -18.82
CA ASN A 73 -2.58 3.76 -17.82
C ASN A 73 -2.89 4.64 -16.58
N CYS A 74 -2.06 4.58 -15.53
CA CYS A 74 -2.29 5.39 -14.34
C CYS A 74 -2.23 6.90 -14.61
N GLU A 75 -1.35 7.38 -15.49
CA GLU A 75 -1.25 8.81 -15.80
C GLU A 75 -2.53 9.32 -16.47
N ASP A 76 -3.09 8.56 -17.42
CA ASP A 76 -4.35 8.87 -18.10
C ASP A 76 -5.52 8.90 -17.11
N ILE A 77 -5.61 7.89 -16.24
CA ILE A 77 -6.67 7.76 -15.23
C ILE A 77 -6.59 8.92 -14.22
N ILE A 78 -5.39 9.22 -13.74
CA ILE A 78 -5.16 10.30 -12.77
C ILE A 78 -5.50 11.65 -13.41
N SER A 79 -5.08 11.90 -14.66
CA SER A 79 -5.38 13.15 -15.36
C SER A 79 -6.88 13.37 -15.50
N LEU A 80 -7.60 12.35 -15.99
CA LEU A 80 -9.06 12.36 -16.15
C LEU A 80 -9.79 12.65 -14.83
N TYR A 81 -9.48 11.89 -13.78
CA TYR A 81 -10.21 12.04 -12.51
C TYR A 81 -9.76 13.25 -11.70
N SER A 82 -8.57 13.80 -11.93
CA SER A 82 -8.13 15.05 -11.30
C SER A 82 -9.00 16.23 -11.75
N GLU A 83 -9.30 16.33 -13.05
CA GLU A 83 -10.18 17.38 -13.57
C GLU A 83 -11.58 17.29 -12.96
N LYS A 84 -12.15 16.07 -12.94
CA LYS A 84 -13.46 15.82 -12.35
C LYS A 84 -13.51 16.13 -10.86
N PHE A 85 -12.48 15.72 -10.13
CA PHE A 85 -12.34 16.02 -8.71
C PHE A 85 -12.36 17.53 -8.44
N GLN A 86 -11.61 18.33 -9.21
CA GLN A 86 -11.61 19.79 -9.01
C GLN A 86 -12.98 20.44 -9.21
N ASN A 87 -13.77 19.90 -10.15
CA ASN A 87 -15.08 20.44 -10.48
C ASN A 87 -16.20 19.95 -9.53
N SER A 88 -15.97 18.92 -8.71
CA SER A 88 -17.03 18.25 -7.94
C SER A 88 -16.51 17.58 -6.65
N LYS A 89 -15.81 18.35 -5.80
CA LYS A 89 -15.21 17.85 -4.54
C LYS A 89 -16.21 17.40 -3.48
N GLU A 90 -17.46 17.86 -3.56
CA GLU A 90 -18.52 17.55 -2.60
C GLU A 90 -19.40 16.38 -3.08
N ASP A 91 -19.20 15.89 -4.30
CA ASP A 91 -19.93 14.74 -4.85
C ASP A 91 -19.34 13.44 -4.31
N ILE A 92 -19.87 13.00 -3.17
CA ILE A 92 -19.38 11.81 -2.46
C ILE A 92 -19.47 10.53 -3.30
N ASP A 93 -20.48 10.40 -4.17
CA ASP A 93 -20.62 9.24 -5.03
C ASP A 93 -19.53 9.22 -6.11
N LEU A 94 -19.21 10.38 -6.68
CA LEU A 94 -18.05 10.53 -7.57
C LEU A 94 -16.75 10.20 -6.83
N LEU A 95 -16.54 10.72 -5.62
CA LEU A 95 -15.32 10.45 -4.85
C LEU A 95 -15.13 8.96 -4.56
N LYS A 96 -16.20 8.26 -4.15
CA LYS A 96 -16.19 6.80 -3.95
C LYS A 96 -15.83 6.06 -5.24
N ARG A 97 -16.33 6.53 -6.38
CA ARG A 97 -16.00 5.96 -7.68
C ARG A 97 -14.54 6.19 -8.06
N ILE A 98 -14.01 7.39 -7.85
CA ILE A 98 -12.59 7.70 -8.09
C ILE A 98 -11.70 6.81 -7.22
N GLU A 99 -11.99 6.72 -5.92
CA GLU A 99 -11.27 5.86 -4.97
C GLU A 99 -11.23 4.41 -5.46
N LYS A 100 -12.41 3.86 -5.77
CA LYS A 100 -12.54 2.48 -6.24
C LYS A 100 -11.72 2.23 -7.50
N ILE A 101 -11.81 3.10 -8.50
CA ILE A 101 -11.11 2.92 -9.78
C ILE A 101 -9.60 3.01 -9.59
N LEU A 102 -9.12 4.01 -8.85
CA LEU A 102 -7.70 4.15 -8.58
C LEU A 102 -7.15 2.96 -7.79
N ASN A 103 -7.91 2.45 -6.82
CA ASN A 103 -7.53 1.28 -6.05
C ASN A 103 -7.50 -0.01 -6.90
N GLU A 104 -8.54 -0.28 -7.68
CA GLU A 104 -8.62 -1.46 -8.57
C GLU A 104 -7.56 -1.46 -9.68
N LYS A 105 -7.06 -0.29 -10.06
CA LYS A 105 -5.98 -0.11 -11.03
C LYS A 105 -4.59 0.03 -10.40
N GLU A 106 -4.50 -0.13 -9.08
CA GLU A 106 -3.25 0.03 -8.32
C GLU A 106 -2.58 1.40 -8.50
N CYS A 107 -3.35 2.41 -8.93
CA CYS A 107 -2.93 3.80 -9.09
C CYS A 107 -3.11 4.57 -7.78
N VAL A 108 -2.48 4.09 -6.70
CA VAL A 108 -2.66 4.62 -5.33
C VAL A 108 -1.51 5.53 -4.86
N LYS A 109 -0.42 5.62 -5.64
CA LYS A 109 0.75 6.45 -5.34
C LYS A 109 0.68 7.83 -6.02
N ASN A 110 -0.35 8.60 -5.70
CA ASN A 110 -0.53 9.96 -6.22
C ASN A 110 -1.35 10.84 -5.26
N GLN A 111 -1.27 12.16 -5.47
CA GLN A 111 -1.95 13.13 -4.62
C GLN A 111 -3.48 13.07 -4.73
N LEU A 112 -4.04 12.81 -5.92
CA LEU A 112 -5.48 12.71 -6.12
C LEU A 112 -6.09 11.63 -5.20
N TYR A 113 -5.46 10.46 -5.12
CA TYR A 113 -5.94 9.37 -4.26
C TYR A 113 -5.93 9.76 -2.78
N LEU A 114 -4.87 10.45 -2.32
CA LEU A 114 -4.79 10.95 -0.95
C LEU A 114 -5.86 12.01 -0.65
N ASP A 115 -6.10 12.93 -1.58
CA ASP A 115 -7.11 13.99 -1.42
C ASP A 115 -8.52 13.41 -1.36
N VAL A 116 -8.83 12.46 -2.25
CA VAL A 116 -10.11 11.74 -2.27
C VAL A 116 -10.35 11.01 -0.95
N LEU A 117 -9.37 10.22 -0.49
CA LEU A 117 -9.47 9.51 0.79
C LEU A 117 -9.58 10.46 1.98
N SER A 118 -8.90 11.61 1.93
CA SER A 118 -8.97 12.61 3.00
C SER A 118 -10.36 13.22 3.16
N ILE A 119 -11.14 13.31 2.08
CA ILE A 119 -12.54 13.77 2.16
C ILE A 119 -13.45 12.61 2.57
N LEU A 120 -13.27 11.42 1.98
CA LEU A 120 -14.13 10.27 2.25
C LEU A 120 -14.07 9.81 3.71
N GLN A 121 -12.91 9.91 4.38
CA GLN A 121 -12.80 9.57 5.81
C GLN A 121 -13.62 10.49 6.72
N ASP A 122 -13.92 11.73 6.30
CA ASP A 122 -14.66 12.68 7.14
C ASP A 122 -16.18 12.45 7.05
N VAL A 123 -16.62 11.72 6.02
CA VAL A 123 -18.04 11.43 5.74
C VAL A 123 -18.41 10.01 6.16
N ASP A 124 -17.45 9.10 6.17
CA ASP A 124 -17.66 7.73 6.64
C ASP A 124 -17.50 7.67 8.17
N GLU A 125 -18.54 7.21 8.85
CA GLU A 125 -18.51 6.99 10.30
C GLU A 125 -17.66 5.76 10.67
N SER A 126 -17.28 4.94 9.68
CA SER A 126 -16.40 3.78 9.83
C SER A 126 -14.91 4.13 9.74
N TYR A 127 -14.04 3.18 10.09
CA TYR A 127 -12.59 3.31 9.99
C TYR A 127 -12.02 2.87 8.63
N ASP A 128 -12.85 2.44 7.67
CA ASP A 128 -12.39 1.82 6.42
C ASP A 128 -11.56 2.79 5.57
N TYR A 129 -12.03 4.03 5.38
CA TYR A 129 -11.25 5.04 4.65
C TYR A 129 -10.04 5.53 5.44
N GLU A 130 -10.07 5.55 6.78
CA GLU A 130 -8.89 5.88 7.59
C GLU A 130 -7.78 4.84 7.38
N ILE A 131 -8.11 3.54 7.33
CA ILE A 131 -7.15 2.46 7.05
C ILE A 131 -6.58 2.59 5.63
N LYS A 132 -7.44 2.84 4.63
CA LYS A 132 -7.01 3.07 3.25
C LYS A 132 -6.08 4.28 3.15
N LEU A 133 -6.42 5.39 3.83
CA LEU A 133 -5.60 6.59 3.87
C LEU A 133 -4.24 6.32 4.51
N ALA A 134 -4.20 5.65 5.67
CA ALA A 134 -2.94 5.30 6.33
C ALA A 134 -2.02 4.45 5.44
N SER A 135 -2.61 3.50 4.71
CA SER A 135 -1.90 2.63 3.76
C SER A 135 -1.40 3.41 2.53
N ALA A 136 -2.23 4.30 1.98
CA ALA A 136 -1.85 5.17 0.87
C ALA A 136 -0.74 6.15 1.27
N LEU A 137 -0.83 6.75 2.46
CA LEU A 137 0.22 7.61 3.01
C LEU A 137 1.55 6.87 3.12
N PHE A 138 1.54 5.61 3.58
CA PHE A 138 2.74 4.77 3.62
C PHE A 138 3.30 4.53 2.21
N ALA A 139 2.46 4.15 1.26
CA ALA A 139 2.86 3.87 -0.12
C ALA A 139 3.47 5.09 -0.83
N ASN A 140 3.07 6.31 -0.42
CA ASN A 140 3.60 7.58 -0.90
C ASN A 140 4.79 8.12 -0.06
N GLY A 141 5.30 7.35 0.90
CA GLY A 141 6.47 7.74 1.72
C GLY A 141 6.17 8.69 2.87
N TYR A 142 4.90 9.02 3.13
CA TYR A 142 4.48 9.86 4.26
C TYR A 142 4.37 9.05 5.56
N PHE A 143 5.47 8.43 5.99
CA PHE A 143 5.48 7.45 7.08
C PHE A 143 4.99 7.99 8.42
N LEU A 144 5.37 9.22 8.79
CA LEU A 144 4.89 9.88 10.01
C LEU A 144 3.37 10.13 9.98
N LYS A 145 2.82 10.56 8.83
CA LYS A 145 1.37 10.76 8.70
C LYS A 145 0.65 9.40 8.79
N SER A 146 1.15 8.39 8.08
CA SER A 146 0.62 7.03 8.13
C SER A 146 0.58 6.47 9.55
N SER A 147 1.69 6.57 10.28
CA SER A 147 1.80 6.03 11.64
C SER A 147 0.88 6.77 12.63
N ASN A 148 0.70 8.08 12.46
CA ASN A 148 -0.25 8.85 13.26
C ASN A 148 -1.71 8.41 13.01
N VAL A 149 -2.09 8.16 11.75
CA VAL A 149 -3.45 7.67 11.43
C VAL A 149 -3.66 6.27 12.01
N PHE A 150 -2.73 5.33 11.82
CA PHE A 150 -2.86 4.00 12.42
C PHE A 150 -2.94 4.03 13.96
N LYS A 151 -2.17 4.92 14.60
CA LYS A 151 -2.25 5.14 16.04
C LYS A 151 -3.64 5.64 16.45
N LYS A 152 -4.20 6.63 15.75
CA LYS A 152 -5.55 7.15 16.00
C LYS A 152 -6.59 6.04 15.89
N ILE A 153 -6.51 5.23 14.84
CA ILE A 153 -7.43 4.11 14.63
C ILE A 153 -7.41 3.15 15.83
N LEU A 154 -6.22 2.72 16.24
CA LEU A 154 -6.04 1.78 17.36
C LEU A 154 -6.42 2.38 18.74
N GLN A 155 -6.56 3.70 18.85
CA GLN A 155 -6.97 4.39 20.08
C GLN A 155 -8.48 4.63 20.13
N ASN A 156 -9.12 4.86 18.98
CA ASN A 156 -10.49 5.33 18.92
C ASN A 156 -11.50 4.24 18.56
N TYR A 157 -11.07 3.16 17.93
CA TYR A 157 -11.95 2.08 17.47
C TYR A 157 -11.63 0.76 18.15
N ASP A 158 -12.68 0.00 18.46
CA ASP A 158 -12.58 -1.40 18.84
C ASP A 158 -12.66 -2.27 17.59
N LEU A 159 -11.50 -2.67 17.08
CA LEU A 159 -11.37 -3.47 15.86
C LEU A 159 -11.52 -4.96 16.18
N GLU A 160 -12.16 -5.70 15.27
CA GLU A 160 -12.12 -7.17 15.28
C GLU A 160 -10.66 -7.67 15.26
N GLU A 161 -10.41 -8.80 15.90
CA GLU A 161 -9.06 -9.29 16.21
C GLU A 161 -8.13 -9.37 15.00
N ASN A 162 -8.58 -9.93 13.88
CA ASN A 162 -7.75 -10.05 12.69
C ASN A 162 -7.41 -8.67 12.11
N LEU A 163 -8.39 -7.78 12.03
CA LEU A 163 -8.15 -6.42 11.58
C LEU A 163 -7.22 -5.66 12.53
N LYS A 164 -7.42 -5.79 13.85
CA LYS A 164 -6.56 -5.19 14.88
C LYS A 164 -5.11 -5.64 14.74
N ALA A 165 -4.89 -6.93 14.57
CA ALA A 165 -3.56 -7.50 14.34
C ALA A 165 -2.93 -6.92 13.06
N LYS A 166 -3.70 -6.82 11.97
CA LYS A 166 -3.21 -6.24 10.71
C LYS A 166 -2.86 -4.76 10.84
N THR A 167 -3.74 -3.96 11.44
CA THR A 167 -3.51 -2.53 11.72
C THR A 167 -2.28 -2.32 12.62
N LEU A 168 -2.07 -3.16 13.64
CA LEU A 168 -0.86 -3.13 14.46
C LEU A 168 0.41 -3.41 13.64
N LEU A 169 0.35 -4.35 12.70
CA LEU A 169 1.50 -4.69 11.86
C LEU A 169 1.82 -3.58 10.86
N ASP A 170 0.81 -2.99 10.23
CA ASP A 170 1.01 -1.89 9.30
C ASP A 170 1.51 -0.63 10.05
N TYR A 171 1.00 -0.38 11.26
CA TYR A 171 1.54 0.65 12.15
C TYR A 171 3.02 0.41 12.48
N ALA A 172 3.39 -0.83 12.82
CA ALA A 172 4.78 -1.21 13.09
C ALA A 172 5.68 -0.94 11.87
N ASN A 173 5.18 -1.20 10.66
CA ASN A 173 5.94 -0.95 9.44
C ASN A 173 6.15 0.55 9.18
N SER A 174 5.13 1.38 9.42
CA SER A 174 5.28 2.85 9.36
C SER A 174 6.31 3.36 10.38
N LEU A 175 6.26 2.86 11.62
CA LEU A 175 7.23 3.18 12.67
C LEU A 175 8.67 2.74 12.31
N ARG A 176 8.82 1.58 11.66
CA ARG A 176 10.11 1.10 11.14
C ARG A 176 10.70 2.08 10.14
N MET A 177 9.89 2.58 9.21
CA MET A 177 10.33 3.56 8.21
C MET A 177 10.67 4.93 8.82
N GLU A 178 10.02 5.28 9.93
CA GLU A 178 10.41 6.43 10.77
C GLU A 178 11.64 6.18 11.65
N LYS A 179 12.27 4.99 11.58
CA LYS A 179 13.39 4.57 12.44
C LYS A 179 13.06 4.49 13.93
N LYS A 180 11.78 4.39 14.28
CA LYS A 180 11.27 4.21 15.66
C LYS A 180 11.24 2.73 16.04
N TYR A 181 12.39 2.06 15.99
CA TYR A 181 12.48 0.60 16.02
C TYR A 181 11.91 -0.06 17.27
N SER A 182 12.18 0.45 18.48
CA SER A 182 11.60 -0.12 19.71
C SER A 182 10.08 -0.05 19.73
N GLN A 183 9.50 1.05 19.22
CA GLN A 183 8.04 1.20 19.13
C GLN A 183 7.45 0.23 18.09
N ALA A 184 8.14 0.05 16.96
CA ALA A 184 7.77 -0.91 15.92
C ALA A 184 7.76 -2.35 16.47
N ILE A 185 8.83 -2.76 17.18
CA ILE A 185 8.88 -4.09 17.84
C ILE A 185 7.71 -4.24 18.82
N SER A 186 7.44 -3.24 19.67
CA SER A 186 6.30 -3.29 20.59
C SER A 186 4.97 -3.56 19.86
N GLN A 187 4.73 -2.94 18.71
CA GLN A 187 3.49 -3.16 17.95
C GLN A 187 3.45 -4.56 17.30
N THR A 188 4.57 -5.05 16.77
CA THR A 188 4.62 -6.43 16.25
C THR A 188 4.37 -7.48 17.33
N ILE A 189 4.85 -7.26 18.57
CA ILE A 189 4.58 -8.14 19.70
C ILE A 189 3.09 -8.17 20.01
N LYS A 190 2.42 -7.01 20.05
CA LYS A 190 0.96 -6.95 20.23
C LYS A 190 0.21 -7.66 19.12
N ALA A 191 0.64 -7.53 17.86
CA ALA A 191 0.04 -8.25 16.74
C ALA A 191 0.19 -9.78 16.90
N LEU A 192 1.37 -10.25 17.31
CA LEU A 192 1.65 -11.67 17.56
C LEU A 192 0.95 -12.23 18.81
N GLN A 193 0.60 -11.39 19.79
CA GLN A 193 -0.25 -11.81 20.91
C GLN A 193 -1.65 -12.19 20.43
N ILE A 194 -2.16 -11.53 19.39
CA ILE A 194 -3.46 -11.84 18.78
C ILE A 194 -3.32 -13.00 17.78
N LYS A 195 -2.25 -13.00 16.97
CA LYS A 195 -1.99 -14.02 15.95
C LYS A 195 -0.57 -14.61 16.09
N PRO A 196 -0.38 -15.61 16.98
CA PRO A 196 0.95 -16.15 17.28
C PRO A 196 1.67 -16.78 16.09
N ASP A 197 0.94 -17.42 15.17
CA ASP A 197 1.52 -18.14 14.03
C ASP A 197 1.58 -17.30 12.74
N TRP A 198 1.58 -15.96 12.87
CA TRP A 198 1.52 -15.09 11.70
C TRP A 198 2.93 -14.80 11.14
N GLY A 199 3.29 -15.49 10.06
CA GLY A 199 4.63 -15.40 9.49
C GLY A 199 5.02 -14.02 8.97
N GLU A 200 4.06 -13.27 8.41
CA GLU A 200 4.29 -11.89 7.96
C GLU A 200 4.70 -10.97 9.13
N ALA A 201 4.16 -11.20 10.32
CA ALA A 201 4.52 -10.43 11.51
C ALA A 201 5.95 -10.73 11.97
N TYR A 202 6.34 -12.01 11.95
CA TYR A 202 7.73 -12.41 12.22
C TYR A 202 8.72 -11.92 11.16
N LEU A 203 8.34 -11.93 9.88
CA LEU A 203 9.13 -11.30 8.82
C LEU A 203 9.36 -9.82 9.12
N LEU A 204 8.31 -9.09 9.49
CA LEU A 204 8.45 -7.67 9.81
C LEU A 204 9.34 -7.46 11.03
N GLN A 205 9.22 -8.27 12.10
CA GLN A 205 10.12 -8.20 13.26
C GLN A 205 11.59 -8.32 12.85
N GLY A 206 11.94 -9.34 12.06
CA GLY A 206 13.30 -9.51 11.56
C GLY A 206 13.77 -8.29 10.76
N ASN A 207 12.92 -7.78 9.87
CA ASN A 207 13.21 -6.58 9.06
C ASN A 207 13.37 -5.31 9.92
N ILE A 208 12.65 -5.18 11.04
CA ILE A 208 12.83 -4.08 12.00
C ILE A 208 14.22 -4.16 12.63
N TYR A 209 14.64 -5.34 13.10
CA TYR A 209 15.97 -5.54 13.67
C TYR A 209 17.07 -5.21 12.66
N ILE A 210 16.96 -5.69 11.42
CA ILE A 210 17.92 -5.35 10.36
C ILE A 210 17.97 -3.85 10.09
N SER A 211 16.81 -3.19 9.99
CA SER A 211 16.73 -1.75 9.72
C SER A 211 17.43 -0.95 10.84
N GLY A 212 17.30 -1.40 12.09
CA GLY A 212 17.90 -0.75 13.25
C GLY A 212 19.27 -1.27 13.70
N ALA A 213 19.86 -2.23 12.98
CA ALA A 213 21.12 -2.86 13.38
C ALA A 213 22.23 -1.83 13.56
N LYS A 214 22.39 -0.90 12.60
CA LYS A 214 23.39 0.19 12.66
C LYS A 214 23.18 1.19 13.79
N SER A 215 22.02 1.17 14.45
CA SER A 215 21.72 2.02 15.62
C SER A 215 21.99 1.30 16.94
N CYS A 216 22.61 0.12 16.91
CA CYS A 216 22.88 -0.70 18.08
C CYS A 216 24.38 -0.78 18.37
N GLY A 217 24.85 0.04 19.32
CA GLY A 217 26.17 -0.14 19.91
C GLY A 217 27.35 -0.07 18.92
N ASN A 218 28.40 -0.83 19.20
CA ASN A 218 29.61 -0.93 18.39
C ASN A 218 29.47 -1.94 17.23
N ASP A 219 30.50 -2.04 16.38
CA ASP A 219 30.48 -2.90 15.18
C ASP A 219 30.16 -4.38 15.49
N PHE A 220 30.66 -4.91 16.60
CA PHE A 220 30.33 -6.28 17.04
C PHE A 220 28.84 -6.37 17.40
N GLU A 221 28.35 -5.48 18.26
CA GLU A 221 26.94 -5.46 18.69
C GLU A 221 25.99 -5.34 17.50
N GLN A 222 26.32 -4.53 16.49
CA GLN A 222 25.56 -4.42 15.24
C GLN A 222 25.44 -5.76 14.51
N THR A 223 26.50 -6.59 14.49
CA THR A 223 26.45 -7.93 13.88
C THR A 223 25.62 -8.92 14.70
N THR A 224 25.59 -8.79 16.03
CA THR A 224 24.77 -9.66 16.88
C THR A 224 23.26 -9.49 16.64
N VAL A 225 22.83 -8.31 16.15
CA VAL A 225 21.41 -8.05 15.81
C VAL A 225 20.90 -9.02 14.74
N TYR A 226 21.76 -9.49 13.83
CA TYR A 226 21.36 -10.44 12.79
C TYR A 226 20.97 -11.80 13.37
N TRP A 227 21.50 -12.22 14.52
CA TRP A 227 21.05 -13.44 15.21
C TRP A 227 19.56 -13.38 15.52
N LEU A 228 19.12 -12.28 16.14
CA LEU A 228 17.73 -12.08 16.50
C LEU A 228 16.83 -11.92 15.27
N ALA A 229 17.31 -11.23 14.24
CA ALA A 229 16.59 -11.12 12.97
C ALA A 229 16.36 -12.51 12.32
N VAL A 230 17.39 -13.36 12.31
CA VAL A 230 17.30 -14.73 11.79
C VAL A 230 16.37 -15.59 12.64
N ASP A 231 16.32 -15.43 13.96
CA ASP A 231 15.36 -16.15 14.81
C ASP A 231 13.91 -15.81 14.45
N CYS A 232 13.63 -14.53 14.18
CA CYS A 232 12.33 -14.10 13.67
C CYS A 232 12.02 -14.77 12.33
N PHE A 233 12.97 -14.81 11.38
CA PHE A 233 12.75 -15.48 10.10
C PHE A 233 12.58 -16.99 10.22
N VAL A 234 13.26 -17.64 11.17
CA VAL A 234 13.05 -19.07 11.46
C VAL A 234 11.62 -19.31 11.94
N LYS A 235 11.04 -18.43 12.76
CA LYS A 235 9.62 -18.49 13.14
C LYS A 235 8.70 -18.23 11.94
N ALA A 236 9.02 -17.23 11.12
CA ALA A 236 8.26 -16.92 9.92
C ALA A 236 8.21 -18.08 8.92
N LYS A 237 9.28 -18.88 8.83
CA LYS A 237 9.40 -20.04 7.94
C LYS A 237 8.31 -21.10 8.17
N SER A 238 7.71 -21.14 9.35
CA SER A 238 6.62 -22.08 9.68
C SER A 238 5.29 -21.74 8.98
N ASP A 239 5.14 -20.52 8.47
CA ASP A 239 3.97 -20.09 7.68
C ASP A 239 4.27 -20.24 6.19
N ASP A 240 3.56 -21.17 5.53
CA ASP A 240 3.76 -21.49 4.11
C ASP A 240 3.57 -20.27 3.19
N LYS A 241 2.79 -19.25 3.58
CA LYS A 241 2.58 -18.04 2.76
C LYS A 241 3.84 -17.20 2.60
N VAL A 242 4.75 -17.27 3.57
CA VAL A 242 5.95 -16.43 3.61
C VAL A 242 7.25 -17.24 3.67
N LYS A 243 7.14 -18.58 3.68
CA LYS A 243 8.25 -19.52 3.81
C LYS A 243 9.42 -19.23 2.86
N ASP A 244 9.14 -19.00 1.59
CA ASP A 244 10.20 -18.74 0.60
C ASP A 244 10.94 -17.43 0.88
N ILE A 245 10.20 -16.39 1.30
CA ILE A 245 10.79 -15.10 1.70
C ILE A 245 11.62 -15.29 2.96
N ALA A 246 11.10 -16.01 3.96
CA ALA A 246 11.79 -16.29 5.21
C ALA A 246 13.09 -17.07 4.98
N VAL A 247 13.08 -18.12 4.16
CA VAL A 247 14.28 -18.90 3.80
C VAL A 247 15.33 -18.01 3.11
N LYS A 248 14.91 -17.17 2.16
CA LYS A 248 15.81 -16.21 1.50
C LYS A 248 16.41 -15.23 2.51
N SER A 249 15.61 -14.71 3.44
CA SER A 249 16.09 -13.82 4.50
C SER A 249 17.09 -14.53 5.42
N ILE A 250 16.81 -15.75 5.87
CA ILE A 250 17.76 -16.55 6.69
C ILE A 250 19.09 -16.70 5.95
N ASN A 251 19.07 -17.14 4.69
CA ASN A 251 20.29 -17.36 3.91
C ASN A 251 21.07 -16.07 3.64
N THR A 252 20.38 -14.93 3.56
CA THR A 252 21.00 -13.62 3.37
C THR A 252 21.64 -13.15 4.66
N TYR A 253 20.89 -13.16 5.76
CA TYR A 253 21.30 -12.48 7.00
C TYR A 253 22.21 -13.32 7.89
N SER A 254 22.19 -14.66 7.79
CA SER A 254 23.16 -15.52 8.50
C SER A 254 24.61 -15.28 8.06
N LYS A 255 24.84 -14.72 6.86
CA LYS A 255 26.18 -14.38 6.36
C LYS A 255 26.81 -13.17 7.07
N TYR A 256 26.00 -12.38 7.79
CA TYR A 256 26.44 -11.21 8.54
C TYR A 256 26.71 -11.54 10.01
N PHE A 257 26.65 -12.81 10.39
CA PHE A 257 27.04 -13.21 11.74
C PHE A 257 28.54 -12.96 11.95
N PRO A 258 28.95 -12.61 13.18
CA PRO A 258 30.37 -12.54 13.50
C PRO A 258 31.03 -13.91 13.30
N ASN A 259 32.31 -13.90 12.92
CA ASN A 259 33.10 -15.12 12.86
C ASN A 259 33.58 -15.57 14.25
N LYS A 260 34.10 -16.79 14.34
CA LYS A 260 34.60 -17.37 15.61
C LYS A 260 35.62 -16.48 16.31
N GLU A 261 36.57 -15.91 15.57
CA GLU A 261 37.61 -15.02 16.10
C GLU A 261 37.01 -13.74 16.73
N THR A 262 36.08 -13.10 16.03
CA THR A 262 35.38 -11.90 16.51
C THR A 262 34.60 -12.20 17.78
N CYS A 263 33.84 -13.31 17.81
CA CYS A 263 33.14 -13.75 19.01
C CYS A 263 34.11 -13.98 20.17
N PHE A 264 35.22 -14.70 19.94
CA PHE A 264 36.23 -14.98 20.96
C PHE A 264 36.84 -13.70 21.55
N PHE A 265 37.23 -12.72 20.72
CA PHE A 265 37.75 -11.44 21.21
C PHE A 265 36.74 -10.63 22.01
N ASN A 266 35.45 -10.83 21.77
CA ASN A 266 34.37 -10.22 22.53
C ASN A 266 33.88 -11.09 23.71
N GLY A 267 34.59 -12.19 24.02
CA GLY A 267 34.25 -13.07 25.14
C GLY A 267 32.98 -13.88 24.93
N VAL A 268 32.55 -14.08 23.67
CA VAL A 268 31.33 -14.80 23.31
C VAL A 268 31.66 -16.17 22.72
N GLN A 269 31.02 -17.23 23.22
CA GLN A 269 31.10 -18.60 22.73
C GLN A 269 29.86 -18.98 21.92
N SER A 270 30.05 -19.66 20.79
CA SER A 270 28.93 -20.14 19.98
C SER A 270 28.03 -21.09 20.77
N GLY A 271 26.72 -20.90 20.65
CA GLY A 271 25.69 -21.68 21.34
C GLY A 271 25.33 -21.15 22.73
N GLU A 272 26.06 -20.19 23.28
CA GLU A 272 25.69 -19.60 24.56
C GLU A 272 24.57 -18.55 24.43
N LYS A 273 23.93 -18.23 25.55
CA LYS A 273 22.97 -17.14 25.62
C LYS A 273 23.69 -15.80 25.58
N TYR A 274 23.30 -14.94 24.64
CA TYR A 274 23.81 -13.59 24.53
C TYR A 274 22.67 -12.58 24.58
N THR A 275 22.80 -11.56 25.44
CA THR A 275 21.84 -10.46 25.52
C THR A 275 22.32 -9.30 24.68
N ILE A 276 21.60 -9.03 23.60
CA ILE A 276 21.83 -7.88 22.74
C ILE A 276 21.33 -6.64 23.48
N GLY A 277 22.23 -5.70 23.75
CA GLY A 277 21.95 -4.46 24.48
C GLY A 277 21.16 -3.44 23.66
N CYS A 278 21.58 -2.17 23.76
CA CYS A 278 21.03 -1.03 23.01
C CYS A 278 19.48 -0.87 23.14
N TRP A 279 18.82 -0.44 22.08
CA TRP A 279 17.37 -0.27 22.00
C TRP A 279 16.59 -1.60 21.95
N ILE A 280 17.30 -2.74 21.84
CA ILE A 280 16.74 -4.09 21.66
C ILE A 280 16.49 -4.75 23.01
N ASN A 281 17.53 -4.91 23.84
CA ASN A 281 17.48 -5.59 25.14
C ASN A 281 16.77 -6.98 25.10
N GLN A 282 17.24 -7.87 24.21
CA GLN A 282 16.69 -9.21 24.01
C GLN A 282 17.80 -10.26 24.03
N THR A 283 17.48 -11.46 24.51
CA THR A 283 18.42 -12.60 24.54
C THR A 283 18.20 -13.51 23.34
N THR A 284 19.30 -13.93 22.71
CA THR A 284 19.35 -14.93 21.64
C THR A 284 20.50 -15.92 21.90
N LEU A 285 20.71 -16.87 21.00
CA LEU A 285 21.87 -17.76 21.01
C LEU A 285 22.94 -17.21 20.05
N ALA A 286 24.15 -17.08 20.56
CA ALA A 286 25.32 -16.69 19.77
C ALA A 286 25.60 -17.76 18.70
N ARG A 287 25.87 -17.32 17.47
CA ARG A 287 26.16 -18.18 16.32
C ARG A 287 27.29 -17.56 15.51
N THR A 288 28.16 -18.40 14.97
CA THR A 288 29.22 -17.94 14.06
C THR A 288 28.86 -18.23 12.61
N VAL A 289 29.44 -17.46 11.68
CA VAL A 289 29.28 -17.72 10.24
C VAL A 289 30.08 -18.94 9.77
N ASP A 290 31.16 -19.27 10.47
CA ASP A 290 32.16 -20.31 10.19
C ASP A 290 32.24 -21.39 11.29
#